data_AF-I0R1B5-F1
#
_entry.id   AF-I0R1B5-F1
#
_cell.length_a   1.000
_cell.length_b   1.000
_cell.length_c   1.000
_cell.angle_alpha   90.00
_cell.angle_beta   90.00
_cell.angle_gamma   90.00
#
_symmetry.space_group_name_H-M   'P 1'
#
loop_
_entity.id
_entity.type
_entity.pdbx_description
1 polymer ?
#
loop_
_entity_poly.entity_id
_entity_poly.type
_entity_poly.pdbx_seq_one_letter_code
_entity_poly.pdbx_strand_id
1 'polypeptide(L)'
;MDAPEWQEVLPELLLFTDGLPLLAHNAAFDMGVLRASAAAVSFDLPNLSYGCTLLMSRKTYNLDSYRLNAVAYAIGHEEFAHHDALADADACARIALDMANRHEVDSLEDLLIKTKQRFKPLLV
;
A
#
# COMPACT_ATOMS: atom_id res chain seq x y z
N MET A 1 -15.22 -12.02 20.51
CA MET A 1 -15.20 -12.38 19.06
C MET A 1 -16.28 -11.51 18.47
N ASP A 2 -15.95 -10.22 18.31
CA ASP A 2 -16.93 -9.13 18.13
C ASP A 2 -16.54 -8.26 16.93
N ALA A 3 -15.81 -8.85 15.97
CA ALA A 3 -15.43 -8.16 14.75
C ALA A 3 -16.59 -8.23 13.73
N PRO A 4 -16.86 -7.15 12.99
CA PRO A 4 -17.85 -7.14 11.92
C PRO A 4 -17.51 -8.15 10.81
N GLU A 5 -18.53 -8.59 10.09
CA GLU A 5 -18.38 -9.44 8.93
C GLU A 5 -17.80 -8.65 7.75
N TRP A 6 -17.16 -9.35 6.81
CA TRP A 6 -16.53 -8.67 5.66
C TRP A 6 -17.52 -7.87 4.79
N GLN A 7 -18.79 -8.32 4.74
CA GLN A 7 -19.88 -7.61 4.05
C GLN A 7 -20.17 -6.22 4.66
N GLU A 8 -19.87 -6.04 5.94
CA GLU A 8 -20.05 -4.78 6.65
C GLU A 8 -18.79 -3.90 6.51
N VAL A 9 -17.60 -4.50 6.61
CA VAL A 9 -16.31 -3.78 6.56
C VAL A 9 -15.95 -3.27 5.17
N LEU A 10 -16.21 -4.05 4.11
CA LEU A 10 -15.77 -3.68 2.76
C LEU A 10 -16.38 -2.35 2.28
N PRO A 11 -17.70 -2.09 2.42
CA PRO A 11 -18.26 -0.78 2.09
C PRO A 11 -17.65 0.37 2.89
N GLU A 12 -17.39 0.18 4.19
CA GLU A 12 -16.76 1.18 5.05
C GLU A 12 -15.33 1.49 4.60
N LEU A 13 -14.55 0.46 4.25
CA LEU A 13 -13.20 0.62 3.71
C LEU A 13 -13.23 1.43 2.40
N LEU A 14 -14.13 1.11 1.49
CA LEU A 14 -14.26 1.83 0.21
C LEU A 14 -14.67 3.28 0.43
N LEU A 15 -15.61 3.54 1.35
CA LEU A 15 -16.01 4.90 1.72
C LEU A 15 -14.85 5.68 2.36
N PHE A 16 -14.08 5.05 3.25
CA PHE A 16 -12.90 5.66 3.87
C PHE A 16 -11.85 6.07 2.84
N THR A 17 -11.66 5.25 1.79
CA THR A 17 -10.70 5.55 0.73
C THR A 17 -11.18 6.64 -0.22
N ASP A 18 -12.50 6.91 -0.30
CA ASP A 18 -13.12 7.95 -1.11
C ASP A 18 -12.59 8.06 -2.56
N GLY A 19 -12.35 6.90 -3.18
CA GLY A 19 -11.84 6.81 -4.56
C GLY A 19 -10.35 7.15 -4.72
N LEU A 20 -9.63 7.45 -3.63
CA LEU A 20 -8.19 7.67 -3.66
C LEU A 20 -7.43 6.37 -4.00
N PRO A 21 -6.24 6.47 -4.62
CA PRO A 21 -5.41 5.31 -4.88
C PRO A 21 -4.97 4.61 -3.60
N LEU A 22 -4.99 3.27 -3.62
CA LEU A 22 -4.46 2.45 -2.52
C LEU A 22 -2.93 2.36 -2.61
N LEU A 23 -2.28 2.27 -1.46
CA LEU A 23 -0.82 2.12 -1.40
C LEU A 23 -0.44 0.99 -0.44
N ALA A 24 0.32 0.02 -0.94
CA ALA A 24 0.77 -1.11 -0.14
C ALA A 24 2.21 -1.52 -0.48
N HIS A 25 2.84 -2.26 0.41
CA HIS A 25 4.16 -2.83 0.18
C HIS A 25 4.02 -4.24 -0.38
N ASN A 26 4.58 -4.49 -1.56
CA ASN A 26 4.27 -5.68 -2.35
C ASN A 26 2.76 -5.77 -2.74
N ALA A 27 2.19 -4.63 -3.09
CA ALA A 27 0.74 -4.41 -3.25
C ALA A 27 -0.03 -5.44 -4.11
N ALA A 28 0.62 -6.15 -5.04
CA ALA A 28 -0.05 -7.20 -5.81
C ALA A 28 -0.64 -8.30 -4.92
N PHE A 29 -0.02 -8.56 -3.76
CA PHE A 29 -0.54 -9.49 -2.76
C PHE A 29 -1.83 -8.97 -2.12
N ASP A 30 -1.79 -7.78 -1.51
CA ASP A 30 -2.95 -7.17 -0.84
C ASP A 30 -4.14 -6.98 -1.79
N MET A 31 -3.87 -6.52 -3.01
CA MET A 31 -4.92 -6.36 -4.03
C MET A 31 -5.49 -7.71 -4.49
N GLY A 32 -4.69 -8.78 -4.43
CA GLY A 32 -5.17 -10.15 -4.64
C GLY A 32 -6.13 -10.60 -3.56
N VAL A 33 -5.81 -10.33 -2.28
CA VAL A 33 -6.67 -10.62 -1.13
C VAL A 33 -7.95 -9.80 -1.21
N LEU A 34 -7.88 -8.48 -1.42
CA LEU A 34 -9.05 -7.59 -1.53
C LEU A 34 -10.04 -8.09 -2.60
N ARG A 35 -9.54 -8.43 -3.79
CA ARG A 35 -10.38 -8.97 -4.87
C ARG A 35 -11.02 -10.31 -4.50
N ALA A 36 -10.26 -11.23 -3.92
CA ALA A 36 -10.78 -12.54 -3.50
C ALA A 36 -11.82 -12.41 -2.40
N SER A 37 -11.59 -11.54 -1.40
CA SER A 37 -12.52 -11.30 -0.30
C SER A 37 -13.80 -10.62 -0.77
N ALA A 38 -13.72 -9.67 -1.71
CA ALA A 38 -14.91 -9.07 -2.33
C ALA A 38 -15.72 -10.11 -3.11
N ALA A 39 -15.06 -10.96 -3.91
CA ALA A 39 -15.72 -12.04 -4.63
C ALA A 39 -16.39 -13.07 -3.69
N ALA A 40 -15.77 -13.38 -2.55
CA ALA A 40 -16.31 -14.29 -1.56
C ALA A 40 -17.67 -13.83 -0.98
N VAL A 41 -17.94 -12.53 -1.02
CA VAL A 41 -19.21 -11.93 -0.58
C VAL A 41 -20.05 -11.41 -1.75
N SER A 42 -19.69 -11.77 -2.99
CA SER A 42 -20.37 -11.33 -4.22
C SER A 42 -20.49 -9.80 -4.33
N PHE A 43 -19.45 -9.08 -3.91
CA PHE A 43 -19.38 -7.63 -3.99
C PHE A 43 -18.53 -7.20 -5.20
N ASP A 44 -19.10 -6.36 -6.06
CA ASP A 44 -18.41 -5.77 -7.19
C ASP A 44 -17.54 -4.58 -6.72
N LEU A 45 -16.22 -4.74 -6.78
CA LEU A 45 -15.33 -3.63 -6.43
C LEU A 45 -15.45 -2.51 -7.49
N PRO A 46 -15.41 -1.23 -7.06
CA PRO A 46 -15.28 -0.13 -8.01
C PRO A 46 -13.92 -0.17 -8.70
N ASN A 47 -13.76 0.67 -9.73
CA ASN A 47 -12.46 0.88 -10.36
C ASN A 47 -11.49 1.52 -9.37
N LEU A 48 -10.66 0.70 -8.74
CA LEU A 48 -9.60 1.15 -7.84
C LEU A 48 -8.27 1.21 -8.58
N SER A 49 -7.40 2.09 -8.11
CA SER A 49 -6.02 2.15 -8.56
C SER A 49 -5.08 2.01 -7.37
N TYR A 50 -3.87 1.48 -7.61
CA TYR A 50 -2.92 1.27 -6.52
C TYR A 50 -1.46 1.48 -6.92
N GLY A 51 -0.65 1.88 -5.93
CA GLY A 51 0.81 2.00 -5.99
C GLY A 51 1.49 0.90 -5.18
N CYS A 52 2.80 0.70 -5.38
CA CYS A 52 3.57 -0.32 -4.68
C CYS A 52 4.91 0.21 -4.14
N THR A 53 5.01 0.37 -2.82
CA THR A 53 6.23 0.93 -2.18
C THR A 53 7.43 0.01 -2.35
N LEU A 54 7.26 -1.31 -2.47
CA LEU A 54 8.35 -2.24 -2.79
C LEU A 54 9.03 -1.90 -4.13
N LEU A 55 8.25 -1.63 -5.17
CA LEU A 55 8.79 -1.32 -6.50
C LEU A 55 9.46 0.05 -6.53
N MET A 56 8.86 1.03 -5.86
CA MET A 56 9.44 2.36 -5.69
C MET A 56 10.74 2.32 -4.87
N SER A 57 10.79 1.48 -3.83
CA SER A 57 11.96 1.30 -2.97
C SER A 57 13.16 0.76 -3.75
N ARG A 58 12.94 -0.22 -4.64
CA ARG A 58 13.97 -0.77 -5.54
C ARG A 58 14.56 0.25 -6.52
N LYS A 59 13.92 1.41 -6.67
CA LYS A 59 14.38 2.51 -7.54
C LYS A 59 14.93 3.70 -6.74
N THR A 60 14.77 3.68 -5.43
CA THR A 60 15.15 4.79 -4.55
C THR A 60 16.34 4.43 -3.65
N TYR A 61 16.42 3.19 -3.19
CA TYR A 61 17.45 2.73 -2.27
C TYR A 61 18.37 1.69 -2.91
N ASN A 62 19.50 1.44 -2.26
CA ASN A 62 20.41 0.34 -2.57
C ASN A 62 20.57 -0.53 -1.31
N LEU A 63 19.66 -1.48 -1.13
CA LEU A 63 19.57 -2.35 0.06
C LEU A 63 19.73 -3.83 -0.33
N ASP A 64 20.24 -4.63 0.61
CA ASP A 64 20.34 -6.09 0.46
C ASP A 64 18.97 -6.79 0.47
N SER A 65 17.98 -6.17 1.12
CA SER A 65 16.60 -6.64 1.16
C SER A 65 15.64 -5.48 1.04
N TYR A 66 14.53 -5.71 0.33
CA TYR A 66 13.44 -4.74 0.18
C TYR A 66 12.16 -5.22 0.85
N ARG A 67 12.24 -6.15 1.82
CA ARG A 67 11.07 -6.46 2.65
C ARG A 67 10.66 -5.22 3.44
N LEU A 68 9.38 -5.11 3.81
CA LEU A 68 8.83 -3.93 4.49
C LEU A 68 9.69 -3.49 5.68
N ASN A 69 10.00 -4.42 6.58
CA ASN A 69 10.84 -4.15 7.75
C ASN A 69 12.27 -3.69 7.41
N ALA A 70 12.87 -4.23 6.34
CA ALA A 70 14.22 -3.83 5.92
C ALA A 70 14.24 -2.40 5.35
N VAL A 71 13.22 -2.02 4.58
CA VAL A 71 13.10 -0.66 4.06
C VAL A 71 12.74 0.32 5.19
N ALA A 72 11.82 -0.06 6.08
CA ALA A 72 11.47 0.74 7.26
C ALA A 72 12.70 1.01 8.15
N TYR A 73 13.50 -0.02 8.42
CA TYR A 73 14.76 0.13 9.15
C TYR A 73 15.71 1.12 8.43
N ALA A 74 15.84 1.01 7.10
CA ALA A 74 16.71 1.88 6.31
C ALA A 74 16.30 3.37 6.34
N ILE A 75 15.05 3.69 6.69
CA ILE A 75 14.57 5.07 6.86
C ILE A 75 14.53 5.51 8.34
N GLY A 76 15.10 4.72 9.25
CA GLY A 76 15.13 5.01 10.69
C GLY A 76 13.84 4.65 11.43
N HIS A 77 12.97 3.82 10.85
CA HIS A 77 11.78 3.28 11.49
C HIS A 77 12.02 1.82 11.92
N GLU A 78 12.75 1.66 13.03
CA GLU A 78 13.38 0.39 13.40
C GLU A 78 12.50 -0.53 14.27
N GLU A 79 11.60 0.03 15.08
CA GLU A 79 10.74 -0.71 16.00
C GLU A 79 9.27 -0.40 15.73
N PHE A 80 8.61 -1.28 14.98
CA PHE A 80 7.15 -1.33 14.93
C PHE A 80 6.67 -2.75 15.14
N ALA A 81 5.42 -2.90 15.57
CA ALA A 81 4.79 -4.21 15.75
C ALA A 81 4.61 -4.89 14.38
N HIS A 82 5.66 -5.53 13.88
CA HIS A 82 5.63 -6.26 12.61
C HIS A 82 4.53 -7.32 12.67
N HIS A 83 3.72 -7.42 11.59
CA HIS A 83 2.52 -8.27 11.48
C HIS A 83 1.26 -7.76 12.16
N ASP A 84 1.29 -6.55 12.73
CA ASP A 84 0.08 -5.78 12.96
C ASP A 84 -0.29 -5.02 11.67
N ALA A 85 -1.50 -5.22 11.17
CA ALA A 85 -1.91 -4.66 9.88
C ALA A 85 -1.88 -3.13 9.84
N LEU A 86 -2.16 -2.48 10.97
CA LEU A 86 -2.11 -1.03 11.09
C LEU A 86 -0.66 -0.54 11.13
N ALA A 87 0.21 -1.21 11.88
CA ALA A 87 1.63 -0.88 11.93
C ALA A 87 2.32 -1.09 10.57
N ASP A 88 1.98 -2.16 9.84
CA ASP A 88 2.49 -2.41 8.49
C ASP A 88 2.03 -1.33 7.49
N ALA A 89 0.78 -0.86 7.61
CA ALA A 89 0.25 0.24 6.80
C ALA A 89 0.94 1.59 7.12
N ASP A 90 1.17 1.90 8.41
CA ASP A 90 1.93 3.09 8.84
C ASP A 90 3.37 3.05 8.31
N ALA A 91 4.06 1.91 8.43
CA ALA A 91 5.40 1.74 7.89
C ALA A 91 5.42 1.94 6.36
N CYS A 92 4.43 1.40 5.63
CA CYS A 92 4.28 1.62 4.20
C CYS A 92 4.13 3.11 3.85
N ALA A 93 3.30 3.85 4.60
CA ALA A 93 3.11 5.28 4.41
C ALA A 93 4.39 6.08 4.68
N ARG A 94 5.11 5.79 5.77
CA ARG A 94 6.41 6.42 6.09
C ARG A 94 7.45 6.21 5.01
N ILE A 95 7.53 5.00 4.46
CA ILE A 95 8.42 4.69 3.32
C ILE A 95 8.06 5.55 2.11
N ALA A 96 6.77 5.70 1.79
CA ALA A 96 6.36 6.55 0.69
C ALA A 96 6.75 8.03 0.91
N LEU A 97 6.55 8.55 2.12
CA LEU A 97 6.92 9.92 2.50
C LEU A 97 8.44 10.14 2.46
N ASP A 98 9.24 9.19 2.96
CA ASP A 98 10.71 9.27 2.86
C ASP A 98 11.17 9.29 1.39
N MET A 99 10.60 8.42 0.54
CA MET A 99 10.92 8.43 -0.89
C MET A 99 10.50 9.75 -1.55
N ALA A 100 9.33 10.29 -1.21
CA ALA A 100 8.85 11.57 -1.74
C ALA A 100 9.82 12.71 -1.40
N ASN A 101 10.25 12.79 -0.14
CA ASN A 101 11.25 13.76 0.32
C ASN A 101 12.59 13.62 -0.44
N ARG A 102 13.07 12.39 -0.63
CA ARG A 102 14.34 12.11 -1.35
C ARG A 102 14.29 12.48 -2.83
N HIS A 103 13.13 12.37 -3.45
CA HIS A 103 12.93 12.71 -4.86
C HIS A 103 12.47 14.16 -5.08
N GLU A 104 12.29 14.92 -4.00
CA GLU A 104 11.82 16.31 -4.00
C GLU A 104 10.46 16.44 -4.73
N VAL A 105 9.48 15.65 -4.30
CA VAL A 105 8.13 15.65 -4.87
C VAL A 105 7.07 15.71 -3.78
N ASP A 106 5.96 16.39 -4.07
CA ASP A 106 4.87 16.62 -3.11
C ASP A 106 3.61 15.80 -3.42
N SER A 107 3.65 14.92 -4.42
CA SER A 107 2.53 14.07 -4.82
C SER A 107 2.95 12.61 -5.01
N LEU A 108 1.99 11.69 -4.82
CA LEU A 108 2.22 10.27 -5.06
C LEU A 108 2.42 9.98 -6.55
N GLU A 109 1.72 10.72 -7.41
CA GLU A 109 1.83 10.69 -8.87
C GLU A 109 3.27 10.99 -9.31
N ASP A 110 3.85 12.08 -8.82
CA ASP A 110 5.21 12.49 -9.17
C ASP A 110 6.24 11.50 -8.61
N LEU A 111 6.01 10.96 -7.40
CA LEU A 111 6.85 9.91 -6.83
C LEU A 111 6.85 8.65 -7.70
N LEU A 112 5.68 8.23 -8.19
CA LEU A 112 5.57 7.11 -9.13
C LEU A 112 6.38 7.39 -10.40
N ILE A 113 6.25 8.59 -10.98
CA ILE A 113 6.99 8.98 -12.18
C ILE A 113 8.51 8.93 -11.94
N LYS A 114 9.00 9.55 -10.86
CA LYS A 114 10.43 9.58 -10.48
C LYS A 114 11.00 8.18 -10.28
N THR A 115 10.19 7.27 -9.73
CA THR A 115 10.55 5.87 -9.51
C THR A 115 10.21 4.96 -10.70
N LYS A 116 9.87 5.52 -11.86
CA LYS A 116 9.54 4.77 -13.11
C LYS A 116 8.40 3.76 -12.91
N GLN A 117 7.47 4.08 -12.03
CA GLN A 117 6.24 3.35 -11.78
C GLN A 117 5.03 4.15 -12.30
N ARG A 118 3.86 3.55 -12.21
CA ARG A 118 2.56 4.16 -12.46
C ARG A 118 1.52 3.50 -11.59
N PHE A 119 0.39 4.16 -11.37
CA PHE A 119 -0.75 3.47 -10.77
C PHE A 119 -1.16 2.28 -11.63
N LYS A 120 -1.47 1.18 -10.95
CA LYS A 120 -2.01 -0.03 -11.57
C LYS A 120 -3.51 -0.05 -11.32
N PRO A 121 -4.33 -0.40 -12.33
CA PRO A 121 -5.73 -0.64 -12.08
C PRO A 121 -5.89 -1.95 -11.29
N LEU A 122 -6.77 -1.96 -10.31
CA LEU A 122 -7.33 -3.19 -9.77
C LEU A 122 -8.57 -3.52 -10.60
N LEU A 123 -8.36 -4.29 -11.66
CA LEU A 123 -9.45 -4.80 -12.48
C LEU A 123 -10.08 -5.99 -11.77
N VAL A 124 -11.41 -5.98 -11.69
CA VAL A 124 -12.25 -7.13 -11.28
C VAL A 124 -12.52 -8.00 -12.49
#